data_AF-A0A377ZW58-F1
#
_entry.id   AF-A0A377ZW58-F1
#
_cell.length_a   1.000
_cell.length_b   1.000
_cell.length_c   1.000
_cell.angle_alpha   90.00
_cell.angle_beta   90.00
_cell.angle_gamma   90.00
#
_symmetry.space_group_name_H-M   'P 1'
#
loop_
_entity.id
_entity.type
_entity.pdbx_description
1 polymer ?
#
loop_
_entity_poly.entity_id
_entity_poly.type
_entity_poly.pdbx_seq_one_letter_code
_entity_poly.pdbx_strand_id
1 'polypeptide(L)'
;MKLVRLVMQLTPYGVLALMTKVVAGSNLQDIIKLGGFVVASYIALGIMFVVHGLLLAINGVSPLKYFRKVWPVITFAFTSRSSAASIPLNVEAQTRRLGVPESIASFSASFGATIGQNGCAGIYPAMLAVMVAPTVGINPLDPMWIATLVGIVTVSSAGVAGWAAARPSPR
;
A
#
# COMPACT_ATOMS: atom_id res chain seq x y z
N MET A 1 -21.10 -9.52 -8.30
CA MET A 1 -19.97 -9.47 -9.27
C MET A 1 -20.33 -9.01 -10.68
N LYS A 2 -21.51 -9.33 -11.26
CA LYS A 2 -21.87 -8.91 -12.64
C LYS A 2 -21.88 -7.39 -12.84
N LEU A 3 -22.44 -6.62 -11.89
CA LEU A 3 -22.44 -5.15 -11.94
C LEU A 3 -21.02 -4.56 -11.87
N VAL A 4 -20.17 -5.06 -10.95
CA VAL A 4 -18.76 -4.65 -10.84
C VAL A 4 -18.00 -4.92 -12.14
N ARG A 5 -18.27 -6.05 -12.80
CA ARG A 5 -17.65 -6.42 -14.08
C ARG A 5 -18.06 -5.48 -15.21
N LEU A 6 -19.33 -5.07 -15.25
CA LEU A 6 -19.84 -4.06 -16.19
C LEU A 6 -19.16 -2.70 -15.97
N VAL A 7 -19.06 -2.25 -14.71
CA VAL A 7 -18.38 -0.98 -14.37
C VAL A 7 -16.91 -1.05 -14.76
N MET A 8 -16.21 -2.16 -14.46
CA MET A 8 -14.80 -2.38 -14.83
C MET A 8 -14.56 -2.32 -16.35
N GLN A 9 -15.53 -2.76 -17.17
CA GLN A 9 -15.45 -2.67 -18.64
C GLN A 9 -15.60 -1.24 -19.16
N LEU A 10 -16.31 -0.37 -18.42
CA LEU A 10 -16.50 1.03 -18.77
C LEU A 10 -15.40 1.95 -18.20
N THR A 11 -14.67 1.49 -17.18
CA THR A 11 -13.53 2.21 -16.57
C THR A 11 -12.53 2.79 -17.59
N PRO A 12 -12.12 2.11 -18.68
CA PRO A 12 -11.14 2.66 -19.62
C PRO A 12 -11.60 3.99 -20.25
N TYR A 13 -12.89 4.09 -20.61
CA TYR A 13 -13.46 5.30 -21.21
C TYR A 13 -13.57 6.44 -20.18
N GLY A 14 -13.98 6.11 -18.95
CA GLY A 14 -14.03 7.08 -17.85
C GLY A 14 -12.64 7.62 -17.49
N VAL A 15 -11.64 6.74 -17.40
CA VAL A 15 -10.24 7.14 -17.14
C VAL A 15 -9.71 8.00 -18.28
N LEU A 16 -9.99 7.65 -19.53
CA LEU A 16 -9.56 8.46 -20.67
C LEU A 16 -10.17 9.87 -20.61
N ALA A 17 -11.47 9.99 -20.37
CA ALA A 17 -12.13 11.28 -20.25
C ALA A 17 -11.57 12.13 -19.09
N LEU A 18 -11.33 11.52 -17.92
CA LEU A 18 -10.74 12.19 -16.76
C LEU A 18 -9.30 12.61 -17.03
N MET A 19 -8.47 11.75 -17.63
CA MET A 19 -7.08 12.05 -17.96
C MET A 19 -6.97 13.18 -18.97
N THR A 20 -7.79 13.17 -20.02
CA THR A 20 -7.84 14.27 -21.00
C THR A 20 -8.20 15.59 -20.31
N LYS A 21 -9.20 15.59 -19.42
CA LYS A 21 -9.57 16.79 -18.67
C LYS A 21 -8.44 17.30 -17.77
N VAL A 22 -7.77 16.40 -17.05
CA VAL A 22 -6.64 16.75 -16.17
C VAL A 22 -5.51 17.33 -17.01
N VAL A 23 -5.08 16.66 -18.08
CA VAL A 23 -3.98 17.11 -18.94
C VAL A 23 -4.30 18.46 -19.59
N ALA A 24 -5.52 18.65 -20.09
CA ALA A 24 -5.93 19.90 -20.73
C ALA A 24 -6.00 21.10 -19.77
N GLY A 25 -6.28 20.85 -18.48
CA GLY A 25 -6.39 21.89 -17.45
C GLY A 25 -5.15 22.07 -16.56
N SER A 26 -4.13 21.20 -16.69
CA SER A 26 -2.95 21.21 -15.82
C SER A 26 -1.91 22.22 -16.30
N ASN A 27 -1.35 22.97 -15.36
CA ASN A 27 -0.22 23.87 -15.60
C ASN A 27 1.09 23.26 -15.06
N LEU A 28 2.21 23.94 -15.30
CA LEU A 28 3.53 23.55 -14.77
C LEU A 28 3.52 23.40 -13.24
N GLN A 29 2.74 24.23 -12.53
CA GLN A 29 2.59 24.13 -11.07
C GLN A 29 1.94 22.81 -10.62
N ASP A 30 1.03 22.24 -11.41
CA ASP A 30 0.36 20.99 -11.06
C ASP A 30 1.29 19.78 -11.26
N ILE A 31 2.17 19.86 -12.26
CA ILE A 31 3.25 18.88 -12.48
C ILE A 31 4.22 18.88 -11.30
N ILE A 32 4.60 20.06 -10.78
CA ILE A 32 5.47 20.17 -9.60
C ILE A 32 4.80 19.54 -8.37
N LYS A 33 3.50 19.78 -8.16
CA LYS A 33 2.73 19.16 -7.07
C LYS A 33 2.71 17.63 -7.19
N LEU A 34 2.58 17.08 -8.40
CA LEU A 34 2.63 15.65 -8.64
C LEU A 34 4.03 15.08 -8.31
N GLY A 35 5.10 15.78 -8.69
CA GLY A 35 6.47 15.42 -8.31
C GLY A 35 6.66 15.41 -6.79
N GLY A 36 6.15 16.43 -6.10
CA GLY A 36 6.14 16.49 -4.64
C GLY A 36 5.41 15.31 -3.99
N PHE A 37 4.27 14.89 -4.56
CA PHE A 37 3.55 13.71 -4.10
C PHE A 37 4.36 12.41 -4.23
N VAL A 38 5.08 12.23 -5.35
CA VAL A 38 5.95 11.06 -5.54
C VAL A 38 7.08 11.04 -4.51
N VAL A 39 7.75 12.17 -4.29
CA VAL A 39 8.83 12.28 -3.30
C VAL A 39 8.30 12.01 -1.88
N ALA A 40 7.19 12.62 -1.51
CA ALA A 40 6.53 12.38 -0.21
C ALA A 40 6.16 10.89 -0.03
N SER A 41 5.69 10.23 -1.09
CA SER A 41 5.37 8.80 -1.07
C SER A 41 6.60 7.94 -0.77
N TYR A 42 7.75 8.21 -1.40
CA TYR A 42 8.99 7.48 -1.12
C TYR A 42 9.53 7.75 0.29
N ILE A 43 9.40 8.98 0.80
CA ILE A 43 9.76 9.31 2.18
C ILE A 43 8.87 8.53 3.15
N ALA A 44 7.56 8.50 2.93
CA ALA A 44 6.62 7.76 3.78
C ALA A 44 6.92 6.24 3.78
N LEU A 45 7.23 5.65 2.62
CA LEU A 45 7.68 4.27 2.53
C LEU A 45 9.00 4.03 3.28
N GLY A 46 9.94 4.98 3.19
CA GLY A 46 11.19 4.94 3.96
C GLY A 46 10.95 4.91 5.48
N ILE A 47 10.08 5.80 5.97
CA ILE A 47 9.67 5.83 7.39
C ILE A 47 9.02 4.50 7.79
N MET A 48 8.16 3.94 6.93
CA MET A 48 7.57 2.63 7.17
C MET A 48 8.63 1.54 7.37
N PHE A 49 9.66 1.48 6.54
CA PHE A 49 10.75 0.51 6.69
C PHE A 49 11.55 0.73 7.99
N VAL A 50 11.76 1.99 8.39
CA VAL A 50 12.40 2.31 9.68
C VAL A 50 11.56 1.82 10.85
N VAL A 51 10.24 2.04 10.84
CA VAL A 51 9.33 1.55 11.88
C VAL A 51 9.37 0.01 11.96
N HIS A 52 9.35 -0.68 10.82
CA HIS A 52 9.48 -2.15 10.81
C HIS A 52 10.84 -2.62 11.31
N GLY A 53 11.92 -1.90 10.97
CA GLY A 53 13.25 -2.15 11.50
C GLY A 53 13.31 -1.99 13.03
N LEU A 54 12.67 -0.96 13.58
CA LEU A 54 12.59 -0.75 15.02
C LEU A 54 11.80 -1.87 15.71
N LEU A 55 10.66 -2.27 15.15
CA LEU A 55 9.88 -3.39 15.67
C LEU A 55 10.69 -4.69 15.69
N LEU A 56 11.46 -4.97 14.64
CA LEU A 56 12.37 -6.14 14.62
C LEU A 56 13.43 -6.04 15.71
N ALA A 57 14.04 -4.87 15.89
CA ALA A 57 15.07 -4.66 16.91
C ALA A 57 14.54 -4.86 18.33
N ILE A 58 13.33 -4.37 18.64
CA ILE A 58 12.66 -4.55 19.93
C ILE A 58 12.41 -6.05 20.21
N ASN A 59 12.14 -6.84 19.17
CA ASN A 59 11.95 -8.28 19.28
C ASN A 59 13.26 -9.10 19.23
N GLY A 60 14.43 -8.44 19.34
CA GLY A 60 15.73 -9.10 19.35
C GLY A 60 16.22 -9.57 17.97
N VAL A 61 15.54 -9.20 16.89
CA VAL A 61 15.93 -9.53 15.52
C VAL A 61 16.76 -8.39 14.94
N SER A 62 17.99 -8.68 14.51
CA SER A 62 18.84 -7.69 13.82
C SER A 62 18.18 -7.22 12.51
N PRO A 63 17.78 -5.94 12.39
CA PRO A 63 17.06 -5.45 11.21
C PRO A 63 17.88 -5.57 9.94
N LEU A 64 19.19 -5.28 10.03
CA LEU A 64 20.13 -5.37 8.90
C LEU A 64 20.22 -6.81 8.35
N LYS A 65 20.29 -7.81 9.24
CA LYS A 65 20.31 -9.22 8.83
C LYS A 65 18.98 -9.65 8.22
N TYR A 66 17.87 -9.17 8.78
CA TYR A 66 16.53 -9.44 8.25
C TYR A 66 16.39 -8.90 6.81
N PHE A 67 16.61 -7.60 6.60
CA PHE A 67 16.44 -6.97 5.29
C PHE A 67 17.36 -7.57 4.23
N ARG A 68 18.59 -7.96 4.60
CA ARG A 68 19.50 -8.67 3.68
C ARG A 68 18.97 -10.04 3.26
N LYS A 69 18.34 -10.78 4.18
CA LYS A 69 17.77 -12.11 3.89
C LYS A 69 16.51 -12.02 3.01
N VAL A 70 15.65 -11.04 3.25
CA VAL A 70 14.38 -10.85 2.52
C VAL A 70 14.51 -9.97 1.26
N TRP A 71 15.69 -9.46 0.95
CA TRP A 71 15.93 -8.57 -0.19
C TRP A 71 15.31 -9.04 -1.51
N PRO A 72 15.42 -10.32 -1.92
CA PRO A 72 14.81 -10.79 -3.17
C PRO A 72 13.28 -10.68 -3.18
N VAL A 73 12.64 -10.87 -2.02
CA VAL A 73 11.19 -10.73 -1.86
C VAL A 73 10.78 -9.28 -2.06
N ILE A 74 11.50 -8.34 -1.44
CA ILE A 74 11.24 -6.90 -1.54
C ILE A 74 11.41 -6.43 -2.98
N THR A 75 12.50 -6.81 -3.64
CA THR A 75 12.75 -6.42 -5.03
C THR A 75 11.70 -7.00 -5.98
N PHE A 76 11.30 -8.26 -5.78
CA PHE A 76 10.25 -8.88 -6.59
C PHE A 76 8.88 -8.24 -6.35
N ALA A 77 8.52 -7.95 -5.10
CA ALA A 77 7.26 -7.29 -4.78
C ALA A 77 7.19 -5.88 -5.38
N PHE A 78 8.32 -5.16 -5.38
CA PHE A 78 8.42 -3.82 -5.99
C PHE A 78 8.21 -3.86 -7.51
N THR A 79 8.89 -4.79 -8.22
CA THR A 79 8.82 -4.86 -9.68
C THR A 79 7.52 -5.49 -10.18
N SER A 80 7.05 -6.56 -9.54
CA SER A 80 5.79 -7.23 -9.90
C SER A 80 4.55 -6.43 -9.51
N ARG A 81 4.69 -5.49 -8.55
CA ARG A 81 3.60 -4.67 -8.01
C ARG A 81 2.43 -5.51 -7.47
N SER A 82 2.71 -6.71 -6.95
CA SER A 82 1.69 -7.65 -6.51
C SER A 82 2.09 -8.39 -5.22
N SER A 83 1.39 -8.11 -4.13
CA SER A 83 1.56 -8.83 -2.86
C SER A 83 1.22 -10.31 -3.00
N ALA A 84 0.15 -10.64 -3.73
CA ALA A 84 -0.28 -12.03 -3.94
C ALA A 84 0.76 -12.84 -4.74
N ALA A 85 1.38 -12.24 -5.76
CA ALA A 85 2.43 -12.91 -6.54
C ALA A 85 3.70 -13.16 -5.70
N SER A 86 3.95 -12.34 -4.68
CA SER A 86 5.13 -12.46 -3.81
C SER A 86 5.00 -13.53 -2.72
N ILE A 87 3.80 -14.11 -2.49
CA ILE A 87 3.54 -15.06 -1.40
C ILE A 87 4.49 -16.26 -1.44
N PRO A 88 4.66 -16.99 -2.56
CA PRO A 88 5.53 -18.18 -2.57
C PRO A 88 6.99 -17.84 -2.22
N LEU A 89 7.50 -16.74 -2.78
CA LEU A 89 8.87 -16.28 -2.53
C LEU A 89 9.05 -15.80 -1.08
N ASN A 90 8.01 -15.20 -0.49
CA ASN A 90 7.99 -14.82 0.92
C ASN A 90 8.04 -16.05 1.85
N VAL A 91 7.22 -17.07 1.57
CA VAL A 91 7.22 -18.33 2.34
C VAL A 91 8.59 -19.01 2.26
N GLU A 92 9.22 -19.05 1.08
CA GLU A 92 10.56 -19.60 0.92
C GLU A 92 11.61 -18.81 1.71
N ALA A 93 11.56 -17.47 1.66
CA ALA A 93 12.49 -16.64 2.42
C ALA A 93 12.33 -16.85 3.93
N GLN A 94 11.10 -16.98 4.42
CA GLN A 94 10.83 -17.22 5.83
C GLN A 94 11.29 -18.61 6.29
N THR A 95 11.03 -19.65 5.51
CA THR A 95 11.41 -21.02 5.87
C THR A 95 12.91 -21.24 5.72
N ARG A 96 13.48 -20.96 4.54
CA ARG A 96 14.88 -21.31 4.22
C ARG A 96 15.91 -20.32 4.77
N ARG A 97 15.57 -19.04 4.89
CA ARG A 97 16.53 -17.99 5.30
C ARG A 97 16.33 -17.54 6.73
N LEU A 98 15.08 -17.50 7.21
CA LEU A 98 14.74 -17.05 8.57
C LEU A 98 14.50 -18.21 9.55
N GLY A 99 14.35 -19.45 9.08
CA GLY A 99 14.18 -20.62 9.94
C GLY A 99 12.79 -20.73 10.57
N VAL A 100 11.77 -20.09 9.99
CA VAL A 100 10.39 -20.11 10.47
C VAL A 100 9.71 -21.42 10.00
N PRO A 101 8.96 -22.13 10.87
CA PRO A 101 8.17 -23.29 10.46
C PRO A 101 7.23 -22.97 9.29
N GLU A 102 7.10 -23.90 8.35
CA GLU A 102 6.33 -23.70 7.10
C GLU A 102 4.86 -23.33 7.34
N SER A 103 4.24 -23.90 8.37
CA SER A 103 2.86 -23.58 8.77
C SER A 103 2.69 -22.11 9.15
N ILE A 104 3.63 -21.58 9.95
CA ILE A 104 3.65 -20.17 10.37
C ILE A 104 3.99 -19.26 9.19
N ALA A 105 4.95 -19.67 8.36
CA ALA A 105 5.36 -18.90 7.19
C ALA A 105 4.22 -18.74 6.17
N SER A 106 3.53 -19.85 5.86
CA SER A 106 2.42 -19.85 4.90
C SER A 106 1.21 -19.08 5.41
N PHE A 107 0.87 -19.25 6.68
CA PHE A 107 -0.22 -18.50 7.30
C PHE A 107 0.09 -17.00 7.35
N SER A 108 1.24 -16.60 7.88
CA SER A 108 1.61 -15.18 7.98
C SER A 108 1.75 -14.50 6.63
N ALA A 109 2.30 -15.18 5.61
CA ALA A 109 2.45 -14.62 4.26
C ALA A 109 1.11 -14.39 3.56
N SER A 110 0.18 -15.33 3.67
CA SER A 110 -1.15 -15.23 3.06
C SER A 110 -2.06 -14.26 3.82
N PHE A 111 -2.06 -14.33 5.14
CA PHE A 111 -2.84 -13.45 6.01
C PHE A 111 -2.35 -12.00 5.93
N GLY A 112 -1.03 -11.78 5.95
CA GLY A 112 -0.43 -10.44 5.83
C GLY A 112 -0.56 -9.82 4.43
N ALA A 113 -0.83 -10.62 3.39
CA ALA A 113 -1.10 -10.07 2.05
C ALA A 113 -2.48 -9.36 1.99
N THR A 114 -3.40 -9.71 2.88
CA THR A 114 -4.77 -9.17 2.90
C THR A 114 -4.99 -8.23 4.07
N ILE A 115 -4.42 -8.49 5.25
CA ILE A 115 -4.60 -7.67 6.46
C ILE A 115 -3.32 -6.87 6.77
N GLY A 116 -3.48 -5.63 7.21
CA GLY A 116 -2.35 -4.79 7.64
C GLY A 116 -1.59 -4.12 6.48
N GLN A 117 -2.34 -3.68 5.45
CA GLN A 117 -1.76 -3.11 4.25
C GLN A 117 -1.28 -1.65 4.44
N ASN A 118 -0.08 -1.49 5.01
CA ASN A 118 0.53 -0.18 5.30
C ASN A 118 0.56 0.77 4.09
N GLY A 119 0.83 0.25 2.89
CA GLY A 119 0.93 1.06 1.67
C GLY A 119 -0.44 1.54 1.16
N CYS A 120 -1.29 0.61 0.71
CA CYS A 120 -2.53 0.96 0.00
C CYS A 120 -3.69 1.33 0.92
N ALA A 121 -3.68 0.91 2.19
CA ALA A 121 -4.72 1.30 3.13
C ALA A 121 -4.26 2.35 4.14
N GLY A 122 -2.96 2.42 4.45
CA GLY A 122 -2.38 3.43 5.36
C GLY A 122 -1.91 4.68 4.63
N ILE A 123 -0.72 4.59 4.03
CA ILE A 123 0.03 5.71 3.46
C ILE A 123 -0.75 6.39 2.34
N TYR A 124 -1.23 5.63 1.35
CA TYR A 124 -1.85 6.21 0.15
C TYR A 124 -3.15 6.97 0.43
N PRO A 125 -4.15 6.42 1.15
CA PRO A 125 -5.37 7.15 1.48
C PRO A 125 -5.11 8.36 2.38
N ALA A 126 -4.20 8.25 3.35
CA ALA A 126 -3.85 9.36 4.23
C ALA A 126 -3.21 10.52 3.45
N MET A 127 -2.26 10.25 2.55
CA MET A 127 -1.65 11.28 1.72
C MET A 127 -2.68 11.97 0.82
N LEU A 128 -3.57 11.20 0.19
CA LEU A 128 -4.63 11.77 -0.66
C LEU A 128 -5.60 12.65 0.14
N ALA A 129 -6.01 12.20 1.33
CA ALA A 129 -6.91 12.98 2.19
C ALA A 129 -6.27 14.32 2.60
N VAL A 130 -5.00 14.31 3.00
CA VAL A 130 -4.25 15.52 3.38
C VAL A 130 -4.05 16.46 2.20
N MET A 131 -3.83 15.92 0.99
CA MET A 131 -3.66 16.72 -0.22
C MET A 131 -4.97 17.39 -0.69
N VAL A 132 -6.12 16.72 -0.51
CA VAL A 132 -7.43 17.22 -0.95
C VAL A 132 -8.09 18.12 0.10
N ALA A 133 -7.80 17.94 1.40
CA ALA A 133 -8.43 18.71 2.48
C ALA A 133 -8.41 20.25 2.25
N PRO A 134 -7.28 20.88 1.86
CA PRO A 134 -7.25 22.32 1.60
C PRO A 134 -8.16 22.76 0.44
N THR A 135 -8.38 21.91 -0.56
CA THR A 135 -9.19 22.26 -1.74
C THR A 135 -10.68 22.34 -1.42
N VAL A 136 -11.10 21.75 -0.30
CA VAL A 136 -12.48 21.79 0.21
C VAL A 136 -12.62 22.68 1.45
N GLY A 137 -11.59 23.49 1.76
CA GLY A 137 -11.61 24.41 2.89
C GLY A 137 -11.38 23.76 4.26
N ILE A 138 -10.91 22.51 4.31
CA ILE A 138 -10.59 21.81 5.56
C ILE A 138 -9.13 22.08 5.92
N ASN A 139 -8.86 22.39 7.18
CA ASN A 139 -7.51 22.49 7.71
C ASN A 139 -6.93 21.10 8.00
N PRO A 140 -5.92 20.61 7.24
CA PRO A 140 -5.34 19.29 7.45
C PRO A 140 -4.51 19.17 8.74
N LEU A 141 -4.19 20.29 9.39
CA LEU A 141 -3.44 20.33 10.65
C LEU A 141 -4.35 20.33 11.88
N ASP A 142 -5.67 20.37 11.70
CA ASP A 142 -6.61 20.28 12.81
C ASP A 142 -6.46 18.92 13.52
N PRO A 143 -6.15 18.89 14.83
CA PRO A 143 -5.97 17.64 15.57
C PRO A 143 -7.20 16.71 15.53
N MET A 144 -8.42 17.27 15.51
CA MET A 144 -9.64 16.47 15.44
C MET A 144 -9.79 15.79 14.08
N TRP A 145 -9.48 16.51 13.01
CA TRP A 145 -9.47 15.97 11.65
C TRP A 145 -8.39 14.88 11.50
N ILE A 146 -7.17 15.10 12.01
CA ILE A 146 -6.10 14.09 12.00
C ILE A 146 -6.53 12.83 12.76
N ALA A 147 -7.09 12.97 13.97
CA ALA A 147 -7.55 11.83 14.76
C ALA A 147 -8.63 11.02 14.01
N THR A 148 -9.56 11.72 13.37
CA THR A 148 -10.61 11.09 12.55
C THR A 148 -10.02 10.37 11.34
N LEU A 149 -9.06 11.00 10.66
CA LEU A 149 -8.37 10.41 9.52
C LEU A 149 -7.64 9.13 9.92
N VAL A 150 -6.87 9.16 11.01
CA VAL A 150 -6.16 7.99 11.54
C VAL A 150 -7.14 6.87 11.88
N GLY A 151 -8.27 7.19 12.54
CA GLY A 151 -9.31 6.21 12.85
C GLY A 151 -9.89 5.55 11.60
N ILE A 152 -10.28 6.34 10.60
CA ILE A 152 -10.87 5.83 9.34
C ILE A 152 -9.84 4.99 8.56
N VAL A 153 -8.61 5.46 8.44
CA VAL A 153 -7.51 4.77 7.74
C VAL A 153 -7.20 3.43 8.40
N THR A 154 -7.19 3.39 9.74
CA THR A 154 -6.95 2.17 10.51
C THR A 154 -8.07 1.16 10.32
N VAL A 155 -9.33 1.59 10.46
CA VAL A 155 -10.50 0.72 10.30
C VAL A 155 -10.64 0.22 8.86
N SER A 156 -10.44 1.11 7.87
CA SER A 156 -10.51 0.73 6.46
C SER A 156 -9.40 -0.25 6.08
N SER A 157 -8.21 -0.17 6.68
CA SER A 157 -7.15 -1.14 6.46
C SER A 157 -7.51 -2.58 6.85
N ALA A 158 -8.45 -2.78 7.78
CA ALA A 158 -8.97 -4.11 8.06
C ALA A 158 -10.01 -4.56 7.01
N GLY A 159 -10.85 -3.64 6.52
CA GLY A 159 -11.91 -3.93 5.54
C GLY A 159 -11.41 -4.17 4.11
N VAL A 160 -10.28 -3.57 3.73
CA VAL A 160 -9.64 -3.72 2.41
C VAL A 160 -9.14 -5.16 2.17
N ALA A 161 -8.98 -5.97 3.21
CA ALA A 161 -8.62 -7.40 3.10
C ALA A 161 -9.58 -8.22 2.22
N GLY A 162 -10.87 -7.85 2.19
CA GLY A 162 -11.92 -8.60 1.49
C GLY A 162 -11.87 -8.53 -0.04
N TRP A 163 -11.34 -7.45 -0.64
CA TRP A 163 -11.37 -7.28 -2.11
C TRP A 163 -10.18 -7.94 -2.82
N ALA A 164 -9.01 -8.01 -2.17
CA ALA A 164 -7.84 -8.68 -2.74
C ALA A 164 -8.03 -10.20 -2.81
N ALA A 165 -8.75 -10.79 -1.84
CA ALA A 165 -9.20 -12.18 -1.87
C ALA A 165 -10.31 -12.44 -2.90
N ALA A 166 -10.99 -11.38 -3.38
CA ALA A 166 -12.09 -11.46 -4.34
C ALA A 166 -11.64 -11.32 -5.80
N ARG A 167 -10.34 -11.43 -6.13
CA ARG A 167 -9.95 -11.72 -7.51
C ARG A 167 -10.42 -13.15 -7.82
N PRO A 168 -11.37 -13.34 -8.75
CA PRO A 168 -11.63 -14.66 -9.28
C PRO A 168 -10.33 -15.14 -9.92
N SER A 169 -9.90 -16.34 -9.54
CA SER A 169 -9.05 -17.16 -10.41
C SER A 169 -9.62 -17.07 -11.83
N PRO A 170 -8.82 -16.85 -12.88
CA PRO A 170 -9.27 -17.05 -14.25
C PRO A 170 -9.47 -18.56 -14.45
N ARG A 171 -10.62 -19.06 -13.99
CA ARG A 171 -11.23 -20.32 -14.38
C ARG A 171 -12.71 -20.06 -14.60
#